data_AF-A0A075WFB4-F1
#
_entry.id   AF-A0A075WFB4-F1
#
_cell.length_a   1.000
_cell.length_b   1.000
_cell.length_c   1.000
_cell.angle_alpha   90.00
_cell.angle_beta   90.00
_cell.angle_gamma   90.00
#
_symmetry.space_group_name_H-M   'P 1'
#
loop_
_entity.id
_entity.type
_entity.pdbx_description
1 polymer ?
#
loop_
_entity_poly.entity_id
_entity_poly.type
_entity_poly.pdbx_seq_one_letter_code
_entity_poly.pdbx_strand_id
1 'polypeptide(L)'
;MAEFPYTTVPGKIKPFFQKIQEAGLPSKVTQKWINSIGFTSSNDPSIIPLLKKLGFIDRSGVPTELWARYRDKDLAPKVMAEGKAENTIEKMIQTFKALCELADFESNSEEYPHNEVVPSREGLTTLMEKQTPKGLTINVNIQLQLPATTDEEVYDKLFRSLKRNLLSE
;
A
#
# COMPACT_ATOMS: atom_id res chain seq x y z
N MET A 1 -1.97 -18.87 10.40
CA MET A 1 -2.39 -17.69 9.60
C MET A 1 -1.50 -17.60 8.37
N ALA A 2 -2.05 -17.30 7.19
CA ALA A 2 -1.22 -17.03 6.02
C ALA A 2 -0.56 -15.65 6.20
N GLU A 3 0.77 -15.61 6.28
CA GLU A 3 1.51 -14.36 6.35
C GLU A 3 1.55 -13.71 4.95
N PHE A 4 1.02 -12.49 4.86
CA PHE A 4 1.00 -11.70 3.64
C PHE A 4 2.06 -10.60 3.72
N PRO A 5 2.89 -10.46 2.67
CA PRO A 5 3.88 -9.40 2.65
C PRO A 5 3.18 -8.04 2.61
N TYR A 6 3.63 -7.12 3.46
CA TYR A 6 3.19 -5.74 3.47
C TYR A 6 4.21 -4.86 2.74
N THR A 7 3.72 -3.87 1.99
CA THR A 7 4.56 -2.82 1.43
C THR A 7 4.18 -1.48 2.03
N THR A 8 5.19 -0.71 2.41
CA THR A 8 5.03 0.66 2.92
C THR A 8 4.88 1.69 1.80
N VAL A 9 4.94 1.26 0.52
CA VAL A 9 4.86 2.12 -0.67
C VAL A 9 3.79 1.66 -1.67
N PRO A 10 2.51 1.57 -1.27
CA PRO A 10 1.44 1.07 -2.14
C PRO A 10 1.30 1.87 -3.46
N GLY A 11 1.48 3.19 -3.41
CA GLY A 11 1.41 4.05 -4.61
C GLY A 11 2.52 3.81 -5.64
N LYS A 12 3.61 3.12 -5.26
CA LYS A 12 4.75 2.81 -6.14
C LYS A 12 4.64 1.46 -6.82
N ILE A 13 3.70 0.60 -6.42
CA ILE A 13 3.52 -0.74 -7.00
C ILE A 13 3.23 -0.64 -8.51
N LYS A 14 2.22 0.14 -8.91
CA LYS A 14 1.84 0.30 -10.32
C LYS A 14 3.00 0.87 -11.17
N PRO A 15 3.64 1.98 -10.78
CA PRO A 15 4.83 2.48 -11.47
C PRO A 15 5.97 1.45 -11.55
N PHE A 16 6.18 0.65 -10.51
CA PHE A 16 7.21 -0.38 -10.48
C PHE A 16 6.98 -1.44 -11.54
N PHE A 17 5.77 -1.99 -11.61
CA PHE A 17 5.40 -2.96 -12.63
C PHE A 17 5.46 -2.38 -14.05
N GLN A 18 5.15 -1.10 -14.24
CA GLN A 18 5.37 -0.43 -15.54
C GLN A 18 6.87 -0.36 -15.88
N LYS A 19 7.71 -0.02 -14.90
CA LYS A 19 9.17 0.02 -15.09
C LYS A 19 9.79 -1.34 -15.40
N ILE A 20 9.21 -2.44 -14.93
CA ILE A 20 9.64 -3.80 -15.30
C ILE A 20 9.49 -4.04 -16.82
N GLN A 21 8.46 -3.48 -17.45
CA GLN A 21 8.24 -3.64 -18.90
C GLN A 21 9.28 -2.87 -19.73
N GLU A 22 9.80 -1.77 -19.19
CA GLU A 22 10.83 -0.93 -19.82
C GLU A 22 12.25 -1.43 -19.51
N ALA A 23 12.47 -2.03 -18.34
CA ALA A 23 13.76 -2.47 -17.88
C ALA A 23 14.15 -3.86 -18.46
N GLY A 24 15.44 -4.05 -18.72
CA GLY A 24 15.99 -5.36 -19.05
C GLY A 24 15.88 -6.36 -17.88
N LEU A 25 15.96 -7.65 -18.20
CA LEU A 25 15.99 -8.74 -17.20
C LEU A 25 17.22 -8.58 -16.28
N PRO A 26 17.02 -8.33 -14.98
CA PRO A 26 18.15 -8.31 -14.04
C PRO A 26 18.62 -9.72 -13.71
N SER A 27 19.89 -9.84 -13.33
CA SER A 27 20.43 -11.08 -12.76
C SER A 27 19.80 -11.39 -11.38
N LYS A 28 19.62 -10.36 -10.55
CA LYS A 28 18.89 -10.44 -9.27
C LYS A 28 18.18 -9.12 -8.96
N VAL A 29 16.92 -9.22 -8.56
CA VAL A 29 16.13 -8.13 -7.99
C VAL A 29 16.59 -7.90 -6.55
N THR A 30 17.49 -6.93 -6.39
CA THR A 30 18.04 -6.46 -5.11
C THR A 30 17.72 -4.99 -4.90
N GLN A 31 17.90 -4.47 -3.69
CA GLN A 31 17.78 -3.03 -3.43
C GLN A 31 18.65 -2.18 -4.37
N LYS A 32 19.88 -2.63 -4.67
CA LYS A 32 20.75 -1.93 -5.63
C LYS A 32 20.11 -1.84 -7.03
N TRP A 33 19.50 -2.92 -7.49
CA TRP A 33 18.81 -2.92 -8.78
C TRP A 33 17.55 -2.04 -8.75
N ILE A 34 16.74 -2.11 -7.70
CA ILE A 34 15.56 -1.26 -7.51
C ILE A 34 15.94 0.22 -7.55
N ASN A 35 17.04 0.59 -6.90
CA ASN A 35 17.58 1.95 -6.97
C ASN A 35 17.98 2.34 -8.40
N SER A 36 18.59 1.41 -9.17
CA SER A 36 19.03 1.66 -10.55
C SER A 36 17.89 1.95 -11.53
N ILE A 37 16.68 1.43 -11.26
CA ILE A 37 15.49 1.67 -12.10
C ILE A 37 14.64 2.87 -11.61
N GLY A 38 15.14 3.64 -10.63
CA GLY A 38 14.54 4.91 -10.18
C GLY A 38 13.79 4.85 -8.84
N PHE A 39 13.87 3.75 -8.10
CA PHE A 39 13.20 3.59 -6.80
C PHE A 39 14.25 3.66 -5.68
N THR A 40 14.53 4.87 -5.20
CA THR A 40 15.66 5.15 -4.27
C THR A 40 15.26 5.29 -2.80
N SER A 41 13.97 5.17 -2.46
CA SER A 41 13.52 5.31 -1.07
C SER A 41 13.91 4.08 -0.24
N SER A 42 14.24 4.30 1.04
CA SER A 42 14.49 3.24 2.02
C SER A 42 13.34 2.23 2.14
N ASN A 43 12.13 2.64 1.77
CA ASN A 43 10.92 1.81 1.82
C ASN A 43 10.65 0.98 0.56
N ASP A 44 11.31 1.29 -0.56
CA ASP A 44 11.08 0.61 -1.85
C ASP A 44 11.44 -0.89 -1.85
N PRO A 45 12.44 -1.37 -1.08
CA PRO A 45 12.71 -2.80 -0.94
C PRO A 45 11.55 -3.62 -0.38
N SER A 46 10.54 -2.99 0.25
CA SER A 46 9.33 -3.68 0.72
C SER A 46 8.48 -4.27 -0.42
N ILE A 47 8.77 -3.94 -1.67
CA ILE A 47 8.16 -4.56 -2.87
C ILE A 47 8.74 -5.97 -3.13
N ILE A 48 9.97 -6.25 -2.70
CA ILE A 48 10.64 -7.55 -2.95
C ILE A 48 9.86 -8.74 -2.34
N PRO A 49 9.44 -8.70 -1.07
CA PRO A 49 8.61 -9.77 -0.50
C PRO A 49 7.30 -9.99 -1.25
N LEU A 50 6.69 -8.93 -1.78
CA LEU A 50 5.48 -9.02 -2.60
C LEU A 50 5.76 -9.77 -3.91
N LEU A 51 6.84 -9.42 -4.62
CA LEU A 51 7.24 -10.11 -5.85
C LEU A 51 7.51 -11.60 -5.63
N LYS A 52 8.15 -11.95 -4.49
CA LYS A 52 8.36 -13.36 -4.09
C LYS A 52 7.04 -14.09 -3.90
N LYS A 53 6.09 -13.45 -3.21
CA LYS A 53 4.78 -14.03 -2.94
C LYS A 53 3.96 -14.20 -4.22
N LEU A 54 3.99 -13.22 -5.12
CA LEU A 54 3.32 -13.26 -6.42
C LEU A 54 3.95 -14.28 -7.38
N GLY A 55 5.21 -14.69 -7.14
CA GLY A 55 5.93 -15.66 -7.95
C GLY A 55 6.74 -15.05 -9.09
N PHE A 56 6.85 -13.72 -9.15
CA PHE A 56 7.64 -12.97 -10.13
C PHE A 56 9.15 -13.16 -9.95
N ILE A 57 9.57 -13.40 -8.71
CA ILE A 57 10.96 -13.71 -8.38
C ILE A 57 11.00 -14.93 -7.45
N ASP A 58 12.10 -15.67 -7.50
CA ASP A 58 12.35 -16.80 -6.61
C ASP A 58 12.75 -16.35 -5.19
N ARG A 59 13.05 -17.32 -4.30
CA ARG A 59 13.54 -17.03 -2.94
C ARG A 59 14.88 -16.26 -2.95
N SER A 60 15.69 -16.49 -3.97
CA SER A 60 17.02 -15.92 -4.19
C SER A 60 17.01 -14.52 -4.82
N GLY A 61 15.83 -14.04 -5.25
CA GLY A 61 15.64 -12.76 -5.95
C GLY A 61 15.88 -12.82 -7.46
N VAL A 62 15.96 -14.01 -8.08
CA VAL A 62 16.10 -14.20 -9.52
C VAL A 62 14.71 -14.11 -10.18
N PRO A 63 14.55 -13.36 -11.29
CA PRO A 63 13.30 -13.33 -12.06
C PRO A 63 12.88 -14.71 -12.56
N THR A 64 11.59 -15.01 -12.47
CA THR A 64 10.99 -16.26 -12.97
C THR A 64 10.44 -16.09 -14.38
N GLU A 65 9.94 -17.18 -14.97
CA GLU A 65 9.23 -17.14 -16.26
C GLU A 65 8.01 -16.19 -16.25
N LEU A 66 7.33 -16.05 -15.09
CA LEU A 66 6.23 -15.09 -14.95
C LEU A 66 6.71 -13.65 -15.18
N TRP A 67 7.89 -13.29 -14.70
CA TRP A 67 8.49 -11.98 -14.98
C TRP A 67 8.76 -11.79 -16.48
N ALA A 68 9.32 -12.81 -17.14
CA ALA A 68 9.63 -12.76 -18.55
C ALA A 68 8.36 -12.53 -19.39
N ARG A 69 7.30 -13.29 -19.11
CA ARG A 69 5.99 -13.16 -19.77
C ARG A 69 5.30 -11.83 -19.47
N TYR A 70 5.46 -11.29 -18.26
CA TYR A 70 4.85 -10.01 -17.87
C TYR A 70 5.41 -8.79 -18.64
N ARG A 71 6.63 -8.89 -19.19
CA ARG A 71 7.20 -7.80 -20.01
C ARG A 71 6.47 -7.60 -21.33
N ASP A 72 5.79 -8.63 -21.82
CA ASP A 72 4.90 -8.50 -22.96
C ASP A 72 3.63 -7.74 -22.53
N LYS A 73 3.41 -6.57 -23.15
CA LYS A 73 2.30 -5.68 -22.79
C LYS A 73 0.94 -6.31 -23.03
N ASP A 74 0.83 -7.19 -24.02
CA ASP A 74 -0.44 -7.85 -24.36
C ASP A 74 -0.75 -8.98 -23.37
N LEU A 75 0.29 -9.65 -22.85
CA LEU A 75 0.16 -10.73 -21.88
C LEU A 75 0.16 -10.24 -20.43
N ALA A 76 0.60 -9.02 -20.14
CA ALA A 76 0.74 -8.49 -18.79
C ALA A 76 -0.53 -8.61 -17.93
N PRO A 77 -1.76 -8.29 -18.41
CA PRO A 77 -2.97 -8.44 -17.60
C PRO A 77 -3.24 -9.90 -17.22
N LYS A 78 -3.02 -10.82 -18.16
CA LYS A 78 -3.22 -12.25 -17.97
C LYS A 78 -2.21 -12.82 -16.98
N VAL A 79 -0.94 -12.44 -17.12
CA VAL A 79 0.15 -12.88 -16.22
C VAL A 79 -0.06 -12.35 -14.79
N MET A 80 -0.61 -11.14 -14.63
CA MET A 80 -0.96 -10.62 -13.31
C MET A 80 -2.10 -11.39 -12.66
N ALA A 81 -3.08 -11.86 -13.45
CA ALA A 81 -4.16 -12.71 -12.96
C ALA A 81 -3.68 -14.13 -12.62
N GLU A 82 -2.73 -14.68 -13.41
CA GLU A 82 -2.08 -15.98 -13.18
C GLU A 82 -1.08 -15.99 -12.02
N GLY A 83 -0.70 -14.82 -11.49
CA GLY A 83 0.11 -14.74 -10.27
C GLY A 83 -0.55 -15.54 -9.13
N LYS A 84 0.22 -15.91 -8.10
CA LYS A 84 -0.26 -16.73 -6.95
C LYS A 84 -1.37 -16.10 -6.08
N ALA A 85 -2.14 -15.17 -6.62
CA ALA A 85 -3.40 -14.63 -6.11
C ALA A 85 -4.60 -15.59 -6.31
N GLU A 86 -4.45 -16.73 -6.99
CA GLU A 86 -5.53 -17.71 -7.20
C GLU A 86 -6.27 -18.06 -5.91
N ASN A 87 -5.53 -18.33 -4.82
CA ASN A 87 -6.13 -18.62 -3.50
C ASN A 87 -6.93 -17.45 -2.91
N THR A 88 -6.65 -16.20 -3.30
CA THR A 88 -7.39 -15.04 -2.81
C THR A 88 -8.70 -14.88 -3.56
N ILE A 89 -8.68 -15.03 -4.90
CA ILE A 89 -9.88 -14.96 -5.73
C ILE A 89 -10.84 -16.10 -5.36
N GLU A 90 -10.31 -17.31 -5.22
CA GLU A 90 -11.12 -18.46 -4.79
C GLU A 90 -11.76 -18.22 -3.42
N LYS A 91 -11.00 -17.70 -2.45
CA LYS A 91 -11.55 -17.34 -1.13
C LYS A 91 -12.58 -16.22 -1.20
N MET A 92 -12.39 -15.21 -2.05
CA MET A 92 -13.39 -14.16 -2.26
C MET A 92 -14.69 -14.75 -2.81
N ILE A 93 -14.61 -15.63 -3.81
CA ILE A 93 -15.75 -16.32 -4.39
C ILE A 93 -16.45 -17.20 -3.34
N GLN A 94 -15.69 -17.94 -2.54
CA GLN A 94 -16.21 -18.75 -1.44
C GLN A 94 -16.96 -17.89 -0.41
N THR A 95 -16.37 -16.78 0.02
CA THR A 95 -17.03 -15.83 0.94
C THR A 95 -18.31 -15.26 0.34
N PHE A 96 -18.28 -14.85 -0.94
CA PHE A 96 -19.46 -14.35 -1.62
C PHE A 96 -20.57 -15.40 -1.69
N LYS A 97 -20.24 -16.64 -2.07
CA LYS A 97 -21.20 -17.75 -2.10
C LYS A 97 -21.79 -18.03 -0.71
N ALA A 98 -20.95 -18.05 0.32
CA ALA A 98 -21.41 -18.23 1.70
C ALA A 98 -22.37 -17.11 2.14
N LEU A 99 -22.13 -15.87 1.72
CA LEU A 99 -23.05 -14.76 1.97
C LEU A 99 -24.36 -14.91 1.20
N CYS A 100 -24.32 -15.38 -0.05
CA CYS A 100 -25.53 -15.69 -0.81
C CYS A 100 -26.35 -16.82 -0.17
N GLU A 101 -25.72 -17.85 0.41
CA GLU A 101 -26.42 -18.94 1.11
C GLU A 101 -27.12 -18.45 2.39
N LEU A 102 -26.58 -17.42 3.05
CA LEU A 102 -27.14 -16.82 4.25
C LEU A 102 -28.16 -15.71 3.97
N ALA A 103 -28.21 -15.21 2.73
CA ALA A 103 -29.07 -14.10 2.37
C ALA A 103 -30.51 -14.58 2.10
N ASP A 104 -31.46 -13.97 2.79
CA ASP A 104 -32.88 -14.09 2.48
C ASP A 104 -33.25 -13.08 1.40
N PHE A 105 -33.29 -13.54 0.14
CA PHE A 105 -33.62 -12.72 -1.01
C PHE A 105 -35.14 -12.57 -1.23
N GLU A 106 -35.97 -13.29 -0.47
CA GLU A 106 -37.42 -13.31 -0.62
C GLU A 106 -38.13 -12.35 0.36
N SER A 107 -37.37 -11.66 1.22
CA SER A 107 -37.92 -10.68 2.15
C SER A 107 -38.43 -9.44 1.40
N ASN A 108 -39.75 -9.23 1.41
CA ASN A 108 -40.36 -7.97 0.98
C ASN A 108 -39.83 -6.85 1.89
N SER A 109 -39.08 -5.91 1.31
CA SER A 109 -38.44 -4.83 2.05
C SER A 109 -39.46 -4.09 2.91
N GLU A 110 -39.33 -4.17 4.24
CA GLU A 110 -39.85 -3.11 5.09
C GLU A 110 -39.12 -1.83 4.64
N GLU A 111 -39.89 -0.84 4.21
CA GLU A 111 -39.36 0.48 3.87
C GLU A 111 -38.63 1.05 5.09
N TYR A 112 -37.30 0.92 5.10
CA TYR A 112 -36.48 1.75 5.94
C TYR A 112 -36.72 3.20 5.54
N PRO A 113 -37.06 4.12 6.46
CA PRO A 113 -37.25 5.51 6.13
C PRO A 113 -35.99 6.04 5.46
N HIS A 114 -36.09 6.25 4.15
CA HIS A 114 -35.07 6.88 3.34
C HIS A 114 -35.08 8.37 3.69
N ASN A 115 -34.36 8.74 4.75
CA ASN A 115 -33.92 10.13 4.87
C ASN A 115 -32.89 10.36 3.77
N GLU A 116 -33.39 10.76 2.61
CA GLU A 116 -32.60 11.30 1.51
C GLU A 116 -31.81 12.52 2.00
N VAL A 117 -30.49 12.36 2.15
CA VAL A 117 -29.54 13.18 1.39
C VAL A 117 -28.31 12.30 1.10
N VAL A 118 -28.39 11.49 0.04
CA VAL A 118 -27.17 11.01 -0.62
C VAL A 118 -26.96 11.95 -1.80
N PRO A 119 -25.94 12.84 -1.79
CA PRO A 119 -25.66 13.61 -2.99
C PRO A 119 -25.22 12.63 -4.08
N SER A 120 -26.01 12.57 -5.15
CA SER A 120 -25.67 11.95 -6.42
C SER A 120 -24.26 12.40 -6.80
N ARG A 121 -23.30 11.47 -6.80
CA ARG A 121 -21.96 11.73 -7.34
C ARG A 121 -22.02 11.74 -8.86
N GLU A 122 -22.62 12.79 -9.40
CA GLU A 122 -22.32 13.23 -10.74
C GLU A 122 -20.93 13.87 -10.71
N GLY A 123 -19.97 13.22 -11.39
CA GLY A 123 -18.79 13.85 -11.95
C GLY A 123 -18.03 14.86 -11.09
N LEU A 124 -17.49 14.45 -9.94
CA LEU A 124 -16.38 15.19 -9.33
C LEU A 124 -15.08 14.84 -10.09
N THR A 125 -14.88 15.42 -11.28
CA THR A 125 -13.51 15.71 -11.72
C THR A 125 -13.02 16.86 -10.85
N THR A 126 -12.68 16.57 -9.60
CA THR A 126 -11.75 17.43 -8.86
C THR A 126 -10.47 17.39 -9.68
N LEU A 127 -10.18 18.49 -10.36
CA LEU A 127 -8.80 18.81 -10.69
C LEU A 127 -8.06 18.76 -9.37
N MET A 128 -7.39 17.64 -9.11
CA MET A 128 -6.44 17.55 -8.01
C MET A 128 -5.37 18.57 -8.37
N GLU A 129 -5.47 19.75 -7.78
CA GLU A 129 -4.34 20.66 -7.72
C GLU A 129 -3.22 19.83 -7.11
N LYS A 130 -2.20 19.55 -7.93
CA LYS A 130 -0.97 18.92 -7.44
C LYS A 130 -0.44 19.89 -6.40
N GLN A 131 -0.76 19.63 -5.13
CA GLN A 131 -0.01 20.18 -4.02
C GLN A 131 1.39 19.60 -4.16
N THR A 132 2.22 20.28 -4.93
CA THR A 132 3.65 20.18 -4.79
C THR A 132 3.91 20.55 -3.33
N PRO A 133 4.51 19.66 -2.52
CA PRO A 133 4.86 20.02 -1.16
C PRO A 133 5.88 21.15 -1.25
N LYS A 134 5.40 22.38 -1.06
CA LYS A 134 6.23 23.57 -0.90
C LYS A 134 6.69 23.55 0.56
N GLY A 135 7.74 22.78 0.81
CA GLY A 135 8.33 22.67 2.14
C GLY A 135 9.00 21.32 2.38
N LEU A 136 10.10 21.35 3.12
CA LEU A 136 10.79 20.17 3.60
C LEU A 136 9.92 19.47 4.65
N THR A 137 9.27 18.36 4.32
CA THR A 137 8.51 17.56 5.30
C THR A 137 9.48 16.69 6.10
N ILE A 138 9.79 17.10 7.34
CA ILE A 138 10.62 16.32 8.26
C ILE A 138 9.72 15.46 9.13
N ASN A 139 9.78 14.14 8.95
CA ASN A 139 9.13 13.18 9.85
C ASN A 139 10.14 12.78 10.95
N VAL A 140 9.98 13.31 12.15
CA VAL A 140 10.85 13.01 13.31
C VAL A 140 10.12 12.08 14.28
N ASN A 141 10.74 10.94 14.61
CA ASN A 141 10.29 10.09 15.70
C ASN A 141 11.03 10.47 16.98
N ILE A 142 10.30 10.92 18.01
CA ILE A 142 10.88 11.37 19.28
C ILE A 142 10.46 10.42 20.39
N GLN A 143 11.45 9.83 21.05
CA GLN A 143 11.25 9.00 22.24
C GLN A 143 11.61 9.82 23.47
N LEU A 144 10.61 10.17 24.28
CA LEU A 144 10.81 10.91 25.53
C LEU A 144 10.82 9.91 26.69
N GLN A 145 11.89 9.92 27.48
CA GLN A 145 11.92 9.23 28.77
C GLN A 145 11.50 10.23 29.85
N LEU A 146 10.35 9.99 30.46
CA LEU A 146 9.90 10.81 31.59
C LEU A 146 10.76 10.46 32.81
N PRO A 147 11.29 11.46 33.54
CA PRO A 147 11.97 11.21 34.80
C PRO A 147 10.96 10.66 35.82
N ALA A 148 11.44 9.81 36.74
CA ALA A 148 10.63 9.22 37.80
C ALA A 148 10.23 10.21 38.91
N THR A 149 10.46 11.51 38.70
CA THR A 149 10.19 12.58 39.65
C THR A 149 8.76 13.10 39.45
N THR A 150 7.90 12.93 40.45
CA THR A 150 6.50 13.39 40.48
C THR A 150 6.37 14.90 40.74
N ASP A 151 7.22 15.72 40.12
CA ASP A 151 7.17 17.18 40.25
C ASP A 151 6.45 17.78 39.04
N GLU A 152 5.24 18.30 39.30
CA GLU A 152 4.34 18.88 38.29
C GLU A 152 5.00 20.05 37.54
N GLU A 153 5.84 20.84 38.21
CA GLU A 153 6.52 21.96 37.57
C GLU A 153 7.55 21.52 36.52
N VAL A 154 8.15 20.34 36.69
CA VAL A 154 9.16 19.81 35.77
C VAL A 154 8.50 19.37 34.47
N TYR A 155 7.32 18.75 34.55
CA TYR A 155 6.53 18.39 33.37
C TYR A 155 6.07 19.64 32.61
N ASP A 156 5.60 20.67 33.31
CA ASP A 156 5.19 21.92 32.68
C ASP A 156 6.34 22.63 31.95
N LYS A 157 7.53 22.66 32.58
CA LYS A 157 8.75 23.20 31.94
C LYS A 157 9.16 22.36 30.72
N LEU A 158 9.07 21.03 30.81
CA LEU A 158 9.38 20.11 29.71
C LEU A 158 8.44 20.33 28.52
N PHE A 159 7.13 20.31 28.73
CA PHE A 159 6.14 20.50 27.67
C PHE A 159 6.17 21.92 27.09
N ARG A 160 6.41 22.94 27.91
CA ARG A 160 6.59 24.33 27.44
C ARG A 160 7.85 24.48 26.58
N SER A 161 8.94 23.76 26.90
CA SER A 161 10.16 23.73 26.08
C SER A 161 9.97 22.97 24.76
N LEU A 162 9.27 21.83 24.78
CA LEU A 162 8.95 21.04 23.59
C LEU A 162 8.07 21.84 22.61
N LYS A 163 7.03 22.51 23.12
CA LYS A 163 6.14 23.35 22.30
C LYS A 163 6.91 24.49 21.60
N ARG A 164 7.85 25.14 22.30
CA ARG A 164 8.63 26.26 21.76
C ARG A 164 9.61 25.84 20.66
N ASN A 165 10.23 24.66 20.76
CA ASN A 165 11.31 24.28 19.85
C ASN A 165 10.89 23.35 18.71
N LEU A 166 9.76 22.65 18.86
CA LEU A 166 9.39 21.56 17.95
C LEU A 166 8.10 21.82 17.16
N LEU A 167 7.26 22.73 17.66
CA LEU A 167 5.94 23.04 17.11
C LEU A 167 5.76 24.53 16.77
N SER A 168 6.79 25.35 16.96
CA SER A 168 6.74 26.78 16.65
C SER A 168 7.59 27.08 15.41
N GLU A 169 6.96 26.91 14.24
CA GLU A 169 6.94 27.94 13.19
C GLU A 169 5.49 28.40 13.04
#